data_AF-A0A5R9KX79-F1
#
_entry.id   AF-A0A5R9KX79-F1
#
_cell.length_a   1.000
_cell.length_b   1.000
_cell.length_c   1.000
_cell.angle_alpha   90.00
_cell.angle_beta   90.00
_cell.angle_gamma   90.00
#
_symmetry.space_group_name_H-M   'P 1'
#
loop_
_entity.id
_entity.type
_entity.pdbx_description
1 polymer ?
#
loop_
_entity_poly.entity_id
_entity_poly.type
_entity_poly.pdbx_seq_one_letter_code
_entity_poly.pdbx_strand_id
1 'polypeptide(L)' 'METLIVEGDSQQIATLKEYLKTIGISFRSEQDTTEYLLSNPSNKTELLDSIAEADLGKTKKIGLDDIWK' A
#
# COMPACT_ATOMS: atom_id res chain seq x y z
N MET A 1 -15.99 2.24 -19.19
CA MET A 1 -16.00 1.31 -18.04
C MET A 1 -15.90 2.16 -16.80
N GLU A 2 -16.84 2.03 -15.88
CA GLU A 2 -16.85 2.78 -14.63
C GLU A 2 -16.28 1.90 -13.51
N THR A 3 -15.43 2.46 -12.66
CA THR A 3 -14.81 1.77 -11.53
C THR A 3 -15.30 2.40 -10.24
N LEU A 4 -15.88 1.59 -9.35
CA LEU A 4 -16.33 2.02 -8.03
C LEU A 4 -15.27 1.68 -6.99
N ILE A 5 -14.81 2.68 -6.25
CA ILE A 5 -13.91 2.52 -5.10
C ILE A 5 -14.76 2.60 -3.84
N VAL A 6 -14.64 1.61 -2.95
CA VAL A 6 -15.39 1.54 -1.69
C VAL A 6 -14.40 1.44 -0.54
N GLU A 7 -14.49 2.39 0.39
CA GLU A 7 -13.73 2.41 1.64
C GLU A 7 -14.66 2.01 2.80
N GLY A 8 -14.18 1.17 3.69
CA GLY A 8 -14.94 0.66 4.85
C GLY A 8 -14.06 -0.18 5.76
N ASP A 9 -14.59 -0.54 6.93
CA ASP A 9 -13.88 -1.39 7.87
C ASP A 9 -13.76 -2.85 7.37
N SER A 10 -12.93 -3.64 8.06
CA SER A 10 -12.65 -5.03 7.67
C SER A 10 -13.89 -5.92 7.57
N GLN A 11 -14.90 -5.71 8.42
CA GLN A 11 -16.13 -6.49 8.40
C GLN A 11 -17.03 -6.05 7.23
N GLN A 12 -17.18 -4.73 7.03
CA GLN A 12 -17.93 -4.17 5.91
C GLN A 12 -17.38 -4.64 4.56
N ILE A 13 -16.05 -4.61 4.39
CA ILE A 13 -15.41 -5.10 3.17
C ILE A 13 -15.61 -6.61 3.01
N ALA A 14 -15.53 -7.41 4.08
CA ALA A 14 -15.77 -8.85 4.00
C ALA A 14 -17.22 -9.16 3.57
N THR A 15 -18.20 -8.49 4.16
CA THR A 15 -19.62 -8.64 3.78
C THR A 15 -19.86 -8.24 2.33
N LEU A 16 -19.26 -7.13 1.88
CA LEU A 16 -19.39 -6.67 0.49
C LEU A 16 -18.77 -7.68 -0.48
N LYS A 17 -17.59 -8.22 -0.17
CA LYS A 17 -16.92 -9.24 -0.98
C LYS A 17 -17.78 -10.50 -1.14
N GLU A 18 -18.38 -10.98 -0.05
CA GLU A 18 -19.26 -12.16 -0.10
C GLU A 18 -20.52 -11.87 -0.91
N TYR A 19 -21.16 -10.71 -0.72
CA TYR A 19 -22.31 -10.30 -1.53
C TYR A 19 -21.97 -10.25 -3.03
N LEU A 20 -20.87 -9.58 -3.41
CA LEU A 20 -20.43 -9.47 -4.80
C LEU A 20 -20.14 -10.84 -5.44
N LYS A 21 -19.57 -11.79 -4.68
CA LYS A 21 -19.41 -13.19 -5.13
C LYS A 21 -20.75 -13.85 -5.43
N THR A 22 -21.76 -13.68 -4.56
CA THR A 22 -23.08 -14.31 -4.77
C THR A 22 -23.78 -13.86 -6.05
N ILE A 23 -23.55 -12.60 -6.45
CA ILE A 23 -24.13 -12.03 -7.67
C ILE A 23 -23.20 -12.13 -8.89
N GLY A 24 -22.09 -12.86 -8.77
CA GLY A 24 -21.17 -13.15 -9.88
C GLY A 24 -20.31 -11.96 -10.34
N ILE A 25 -20.15 -10.94 -9.50
CA ILE A 25 -19.31 -9.78 -9.83
C ILE A 25 -17.87 -10.05 -9.41
N SER A 26 -16.97 -10.00 -10.40
CA SER A 26 -15.52 -10.03 -10.16
C SER A 26 -15.04 -8.67 -9.65
N PHE A 27 -14.40 -8.66 -8.48
CA PHE A 27 -13.74 -7.48 -7.92
C PHE A 27 -12.25 -7.73 -7.75
N ARG A 28 -11.46 -6.65 -7.80
CA ARG A 28 -10.04 -6.65 -7.43
C ARG A 28 -9.94 -5.93 -6.10
N SER A 29 -9.34 -6.56 -5.09
CA SER A 29 -8.83 -5.81 -3.94
C SER A 29 -7.58 -5.07 -4.40
N GLU A 30 -7.46 -3.77 -4.08
CA GLU A 30 -6.15 -3.12 -4.17
C GLU A 30 -5.15 -3.95 -3.37
N GLN A 31 -4.01 -4.25 -3.99
CA GLN A 31 -2.93 -4.98 -3.35
C GLN A 31 -2.50 -4.24 -2.09
N ASP A 32 -2.16 -5.01 -1.07
CA ASP A 32 -1.43 -4.51 0.10
C ASP A 32 -0.26 -3.65 -0.41
N THR A 33 -0.21 -2.38 0.00
CA THR A 33 0.77 -1.41 -0.54
C THR A 33 2.22 -1.89 -0.35
N THR A 34 2.43 -2.77 0.62
CA THR A 34 3.69 -3.49 0.86
C THR A 34 4.02 -4.47 -0.27
N GLU A 35 3.05 -5.25 -0.75
CA GLU A 35 3.24 -6.16 -1.89
C GLU A 35 3.57 -5.39 -3.16
N TYR A 36 2.93 -4.24 -3.39
CA TYR A 36 3.25 -3.38 -4.52
C TYR A 36 4.71 -2.88 -4.49
N LEU A 37 5.16 -2.38 -3.33
CA LEU A 37 6.56 -1.95 -3.13
C LEU A 37 7.55 -3.11 -3.32
N LEU A 38 7.16 -4.34 -2.98
CA LEU A 38 8.01 -5.53 -3.12
C LEU A 38 7.94 -6.18 -4.51
N SER A 39 6.93 -5.86 -5.32
CA SER A 39 6.69 -6.48 -6.64
C SER A 39 7.67 -6.03 -7.71
N ASN A 40 8.28 -4.84 -7.56
CA ASN A 40 9.27 -4.32 -8.47
C ASN A 40 10.68 -4.51 -7.88
N PRO A 41 11.60 -5.22 -8.57
CA PRO A 41 12.98 -5.41 -8.11
C PRO A 41 13.71 -4.10 -7.78
N SER A 42 13.41 -3.01 -8.50
CA SER A 42 13.97 -1.68 -8.21
C SER A 42 13.48 -1.13 -6.88
N ASN A 43 12.17 -1.18 -6.62
CA ASN A 43 11.57 -0.71 -5.37
C ASN A 43 12.03 -1.55 -4.17
N LYS A 44 12.21 -2.86 -4.36
CA LYS A 44 12.78 -3.75 -3.33
C LYS A 44 14.22 -3.36 -3.00
N THR A 45 15.02 -3.02 -4.01
CA THR A 45 16.42 -2.60 -3.83
C THR A 45 16.48 -1.26 -3.08
N GLU A 46 15.70 -0.26 -3.51
CA GLU A 46 15.61 1.04 -2.82
C GLU A 46 15.17 0.91 -1.37
N LEU A 47 14.20 0.04 -1.08
CA LEU A 47 13.76 -0.22 0.30
C LEU A 47 14.87 -0.85 1.15
N LEU A 48 15.58 -1.84 0.61
CA LEU A 48 16.69 -2.49 1.31
C LEU A 48 17.87 -1.54 1.52
N ASP A 49 18.18 -0.71 0.54
CA ASP A 49 19.22 0.32 0.63
C ASP A 49 18.86 1.36 1.70
N SER A 50 17.59 1.80 1.76
CA SER A 50 17.11 2.73 2.78
C SER A 50 17.22 2.15 4.20
N ILE A 51 16.92 0.85 4.38
CA ILE A 51 17.10 0.14 5.66
C ILE A 51 18.59 0.10 6.03
N ALA A 52 19.47 -0.25 5.08
CA ALA A 52 20.90 -0.30 5.32
C ALA A 52 21.47 1.09 5.66
N GLU A 53 21.00 2.15 5.02
CA GLU A 53 21.37 3.53 5.35
C GLU A 53 20.94 3.93 6.77
N ALA A 54 19.76 3.47 7.21
CA ALA A 54 19.30 3.67 8.59
C ALA A 54 20.18 2.96 9.61
N ASP A 55 20.53 1.69 9.36
CA ASP A 55 21.40 0.90 10.24
C ASP A 55 22.82 1.47 10.31
N LEU A 56 23.31 2.04 9.22
CA LEU A 56 24.62 2.71 9.15
C LEU A 56 24.61 4.14 9.72
N GLY A 57 23.48 4.62 10.23
CA GLY A 57 23.34 5.97 10.77
C GLY A 57 23.47 7.08 9.70
N LYS A 58 23.27 6.74 8.43
CA LYS A 58 23.30 7.66 7.29
C LYS A 58 21.93 8.31 7.01
N THR A 59 20.96 8.14 7.89
CA THR A 59 19.64 8.77 7.75
C THR A 59 19.63 10.14 8.41
N LYS A 60 19.01 11.10 7.72
CA LYS A 60 18.71 12.42 8.28
C LYS A 60 17.24 12.44 8.68
N LYS A 61 16.96 12.64 9.97
CA LYS A 61 15.59 12.88 10.44
C LYS A 61 15.20 14.30 10.05
N ILE A 62 14.20 14.42 9.18
CA ILE A 62 13.66 15.71 8.73
C ILE A 62 12.25 15.81 9.32
N GLY A 63 11.97 16.87 10.08
CA GLY A 63 10.63 17.12 10.59
C GLY A 63 9.71 17.63 9.47
N LEU A 64 8.39 17.48 9.63
CA LEU A 64 7.44 18.06 8.67
C LEU A 64 7.63 19.57 8.52
N ASP A 65 8.02 20.26 9.60
CA ASP A 65 8.29 21.70 9.62
C ASP A 65 9.55 22.09 8.80
N ASP A 66 10.46 21.15 8.53
CA ASP A 66 11.67 21.38 7.76
C ASP A 66 11.44 21.27 6.24
N ILE A 67 10.29 20.73 5.82
CA ILE A 67 9.94 20.53 4.40
C ILE A 67 9.36 21.81 3.78
N TRP A 68 8.72 22.67 4.58
CA TRP A 68 7.97 23.85 4.12
C TRP A 68 8.75 25.18 4.20
N LYS A 69 10.09 25.15 4.29
CA LYS A 69 10.96 26.34 4.23
C LYS A 69 11.50 26.57 2.82
#